data_AF-A0A961IG69-F1
#
_entry.id   AF-A0A961IG69-F1
#
_cell.length_a   1.000
_cell.length_b   1.000
_cell.length_c   1.000
_cell.angle_alpha   90.00
_cell.angle_beta   90.00
_cell.angle_gamma   90.00
#
_symmetry.space_group_name_H-M   'P 1'
#
loop_
_entity.id
_entity.type
_entity.pdbx_description
1 polymer ?
#
loop_
_entity_poly.entity_id
_entity_poly.type
_entity_poly.pdbx_seq_one_letter_code
_entity_poly.pdbx_strand_id
1 'polypeptide(L)'
;MTQDVKIGVIGGSGLYDLDGLEVEGEVFPDTPWGKPSDSLVIGRYAGKKLAFLPRHGRGHFLAPHQVPVRANIAALKMLGVEE
;
A
#
# COMPACT_ATOMS: atom_id res chain seq x y z
N MET A 1 -2.35 -16.61 2.57
CA MET A 1 -2.39 -15.98 3.91
C MET A 1 -2.45 -14.45 3.75
N THR A 2 -3.56 -13.92 3.23
CA THR A 2 -3.73 -12.48 2.95
C THR A 2 -4.99 -11.91 3.60
N GLN A 3 -5.65 -12.62 4.51
CA GLN A 3 -6.98 -12.24 5.01
C GLN A 3 -7.00 -11.35 6.27
N ASP A 4 -5.84 -11.03 6.86
CA ASP A 4 -5.75 -10.27 8.13
C ASP A 4 -5.33 -8.81 7.97
N VAL A 5 -5.22 -8.28 6.75
CA VAL A 5 -4.87 -6.87 6.53
C VAL A 5 -6.13 -6.06 6.25
N LYS A 6 -6.77 -5.57 7.33
CA LYS A 6 -8.05 -4.84 7.24
C LYS A 6 -7.90 -3.36 6.92
N ILE A 7 -6.78 -2.74 7.32
CA ILE A 7 -6.54 -1.30 7.19
C ILE A 7 -5.60 -1.05 6.00
N GLY A 8 -6.01 -0.16 5.09
CA GLY A 8 -5.20 0.31 3.97
C GLY A 8 -4.82 1.78 4.11
N VAL A 9 -3.53 2.09 3.98
CA VAL A 9 -3.03 3.46 4.05
C VAL A 9 -2.40 3.85 2.72
N ILE A 10 -2.95 4.87 2.06
CA ILE A 10 -2.36 5.47 0.85
C ILE A 10 -1.77 6.83 1.20
N GLY A 11 -0.45 6.87 1.38
CA GLY A 11 0.26 8.08 1.78
C GLY A 11 1.11 8.71 0.69
N GLY A 12 1.51 9.97 0.90
CA GLY A 12 2.55 10.63 0.12
C GLY A 12 3.97 10.16 0.51
N SER A 13 4.99 10.93 0.15
CA SER A 13 6.37 10.68 0.57
C SER A 13 6.49 10.72 2.09
N GLY A 14 7.22 9.77 2.69
CA GLY A 14 7.62 9.84 4.10
C GLY A 14 6.99 8.83 5.08
N LEU A 15 6.08 7.95 4.63
CA LEU A 15 5.50 6.94 5.54
C LEU A 15 6.41 5.73 5.81
N TYR A 16 7.51 5.56 5.06
CA TYR A 16 8.55 4.58 5.38
C TYR A 16 9.22 4.87 6.72
N ASP A 17 9.18 6.14 7.15
CA ASP A 17 9.72 6.62 8.41
C ASP A 17 8.65 6.72 9.50
N LEU A 18 7.56 5.94 9.40
CA LEU A 18 6.63 5.80 10.53
C LEU A 18 7.36 5.14 11.69
N ASP A 19 7.87 5.96 12.61
CA ASP A 19 8.46 5.52 13.86
C ASP A 19 7.50 4.56 14.57
N GLY A 20 7.92 3.29 14.70
CA GLY A 20 7.12 2.23 15.31
C GLY A 20 6.32 1.35 14.33
N LEU A 21 6.54 1.47 13.02
CA LEU A 21 6.06 0.48 12.04
C LEU A 21 7.00 -0.72 12.00
N GLU A 22 6.49 -1.89 12.39
CA GLU A 22 7.17 -3.17 12.24
C GLU A 22 6.82 -3.76 10.87
N VAL A 23 7.77 -3.77 9.94
CA VAL A 23 7.55 -4.33 8.60
C VAL A 23 7.52 -5.87 8.66
N GLU A 24 6.40 -6.45 8.22
CA GLU A 24 6.21 -7.90 8.16
C GLU A 24 6.48 -8.45 6.74
N GLY A 25 6.36 -7.62 5.70
CA GLY A 25 6.67 -8.02 4.33
C GLY A 25 6.21 -7.02 3.27
N GLU A 26 6.36 -7.40 2.00
CA GLU A 26 6.02 -6.55 0.86
C GLU A 26 5.40 -7.40 -0.26
N VAL A 27 4.39 -6.85 -0.94
CA VAL A 27 3.67 -7.53 -2.02
C VAL A 27 3.43 -6.59 -3.20
N PHE A 28 3.58 -7.09 -4.43
CA PHE A 28 3.34 -6.29 -5.64
C PHE A 28 2.36 -6.98 -6.60
N PRO A 29 1.07 -6.99 -6.26
CA PRO A 29 0.08 -7.74 -7.02
C PRO A 29 -0.17 -7.13 -8.40
N ASP A 30 -0.40 -8.01 -9.38
CA ASP A 30 -1.04 -7.62 -10.63
C ASP A 30 -2.54 -7.44 -10.41
N THR A 31 -3.08 -6.34 -10.92
CA THR A 31 -4.51 -6.06 -10.88
C THR A 31 -5.08 -6.01 -12.30
N PRO A 32 -6.39 -6.20 -12.48
CA PRO A 32 -7.04 -6.00 -13.79
C PRO A 32 -6.86 -4.59 -14.38
N TRP A 33 -6.43 -3.61 -13.58
CA TRP A 33 -6.18 -2.23 -14.00
C TRP A 33 -4.69 -1.91 -14.15
N GLY A 34 -3.83 -2.92 -14.17
CA GLY A 34 -2.38 -2.80 -14.23
C GLY A 34 -1.71 -2.87 -12.85
N LYS A 35 -0.46 -2.42 -12.79
CA LYS A 35 0.31 -2.37 -11.54
C LYS A 35 -0.15 -1.19 -10.66
N PRO A 36 -0.17 -1.35 -9.32
CA PRO A 36 -0.29 -0.22 -8.41
C PRO A 36 0.93 0.70 -8.50
N SER A 37 0.87 1.83 -7.80
CA SER A 37 1.91 2.87 -7.81
C SER A 37 3.29 2.37 -7.38
N ASP A 38 3.31 1.36 -6.51
CA ASP A 38 4.48 0.59 -6.06
C ASP A 38 3.98 -0.69 -5.39
N SER A 39 4.89 -1.48 -4.85
CA SER A 39 4.56 -2.53 -3.90
C SER A 39 3.90 -1.98 -2.63
N LEU A 40 3.03 -2.83 -2.06
CA LEU A 40 2.35 -2.60 -0.80
C LEU A 40 3.20 -3.18 0.32
N VAL A 41 3.54 -2.36 1.31
CA VAL A 41 4.24 -2.79 2.52
C VAL A 41 3.21 -3.26 3.53
N ILE A 42 3.36 -4.48 4.02
CA ILE A 42 2.55 -5.03 5.10
C ILE A 42 3.34 -4.87 6.40
N GLY A 43 2.70 -4.31 7.42
CA GLY A 43 3.35 -4.13 8.71
C GLY A 43 2.36 -3.96 9.84
N ARG A 44 2.90 -3.80 11.04
CA ARG A 44 2.16 -3.56 12.27
C ARG A 44 2.53 -2.20 12.85
N TYR A 45 1.53 -1.41 13.17
CA TYR A 45 1.69 -0.11 13.80
C TYR A 45 0.70 0.00 14.96
N ALA A 46 1.19 0.35 16.15
CA ALA A 46 0.38 0.41 17.38
C ALA A 46 -0.50 -0.84 17.60
N GLY A 47 0.06 -2.04 17.34
CA GLY A 47 -0.63 -3.33 17.47
C GLY A 47 -1.55 -3.71 16.31
N LYS A 48 -1.84 -2.80 15.38
CA LYS A 48 -2.73 -3.03 14.23
C LYS A 48 -1.96 -3.39 12.97
N LYS A 49 -2.43 -4.40 12.24
CA LYS A 49 -1.86 -4.81 10.96
C LYS A 49 -2.45 -3.95 9.83
N LEU A 50 -1.60 -3.43 8.96
CA LEU A 50 -1.98 -2.53 7.86
C LEU A 50 -1.21 -2.83 6.58
N ALA A 51 -1.77 -2.42 5.45
CA ALA A 51 -1.10 -2.33 4.16
C ALA A 51 -0.86 -0.87 3.81
N PHE A 52 0.39 -0.51 3.56
CA PHE A 52 0.78 0.82 3.10
C PHE A 52 1.12 0.81 1.61
N LEU A 53 0.60 1.80 0.87
CA LEU A 53 0.92 2.02 -0.54
C LEU A 53 1.37 3.48 -0.76
N PRO A 54 2.60 3.74 -1.23
CA PRO A 54 3.02 5.08 -1.62
C PRO A 54 2.25 5.54 -2.86
N ARG A 55 1.49 6.62 -2.75
CA ARG A 55 0.64 7.16 -3.83
C ARG A 55 1.43 7.49 -5.11
N HIS A 56 2.65 7.99 -4.95
CA HIS A 56 3.49 8.48 -6.05
C HIS A 56 4.65 7.53 -6.40
N GLY A 57 4.63 6.32 -5.83
CA GLY A 57 5.78 5.42 -5.84
C GLY A 57 6.92 5.86 -4.91
N ARG A 58 7.80 4.94 -4.52
CA ARG A 58 9.06 5.27 -3.85
C ARG A 58 9.87 6.21 -4.73
N GLY A 59 10.44 7.25 -4.13
CA GLY A 59 11.16 8.30 -4.87
C GLY A 59 10.26 9.34 -5.58
N HIS A 60 8.93 9.26 -5.41
CA HIS A 60 7.99 10.30 -5.86
C HIS A 60 8.03 10.55 -7.38
N PHE A 61 8.12 9.49 -8.18
CA PHE A 61 8.27 9.61 -9.64
C PHE A 61 6.96 9.78 -10.41
N LEU A 62 5.82 9.40 -9.83
CA LEU A 62 4.52 9.55 -10.49
C LEU A 62 3.95 10.95 -10.23
N ALA A 63 3.67 11.71 -11.29
CA ALA A 63 2.90 12.95 -11.16
C ALA A 63 1.45 12.64 -10.73
N PRO A 64 0.73 13.59 -10.10
CA PRO A 64 -0.64 13.37 -9.62
C PRO A 64 -1.61 12.80 -10.68
N HIS A 65 -1.48 13.22 -11.94
CA HIS A 65 -2.33 12.75 -13.04
C HIS A 65 -1.92 11.37 -13.61
N GLN A 66 -0.77 10.83 -13.19
CA GLN A 66 -0.26 9.52 -13.60
C GLN A 66 -0.53 8.43 -12.57
N VAL A 67 -1.04 8.78 -11.39
CA VAL A 67 -1.32 7.82 -10.32
C VAL A 67 -2.37 6.80 -10.77
N PRO A 68 -2.07 5.49 -10.77
CA PRO A 68 -3.00 4.45 -11.21
C PRO A 68 -4.04 4.13 -10.12
N VAL A 69 -4.96 5.07 -9.86
CA VAL A 69 -5.92 5.00 -8.74
C VAL A 69 -6.71 3.69 -8.72
N ARG A 70 -7.14 3.18 -9.88
CA ARG A 70 -7.88 1.91 -9.95
C ARG A 70 -7.02 0.71 -9.54
N ALA A 71 -5.77 0.66 -9.98
CA ALA A 71 -4.85 -0.41 -9.61
C ALA A 71 -4.48 -0.33 -8.11
N ASN A 72 -4.29 0.87 -7.57
CA ASN A 72 -4.04 1.09 -6.15
C ASN A 72 -5.15 0.53 -5.26
N ILE A 73 -6.41 0.90 -5.55
CA ILE A 73 -7.56 0.45 -4.76
C ILE A 73 -7.80 -1.05 -4.94
N ALA A 74 -7.65 -1.56 -6.17
CA ALA A 74 -7.79 -2.99 -6.44
C ALA A 74 -6.76 -3.83 -5.69
N ALA A 75 -5.50 -3.40 -5.66
CA ALA A 75 -4.43 -4.08 -4.94
C ALA A 75 -4.72 -4.17 -3.45
N LEU A 76 -5.18 -3.08 -2.82
CA LEU A 76 -5.60 -3.08 -1.41
C LEU A 76 -6.80 -4.02 -1.19
N LYS A 77 -7.79 -3.98 -2.09
CA LYS A 77 -8.98 -4.84 -1.97
C LYS A 77 -8.64 -6.33 -2.08
N MET A 78 -7.70 -6.70 -2.94
CA MET A 78 -7.20 -8.07 -3.08
C MET A 78 -6.46 -8.57 -1.81
N LEU A 79 -5.92 -7.65 -1.00
CA LEU A 79 -5.34 -7.96 0.31
C LEU A 79 -6.37 -8.01 1.44
N GLY A 80 -7.67 -7.89 1.16
CA GLY A 80 -8.71 -7.96 2.19
C GLY A 80 -8.90 -6.66 2.98
N VAL A 81 -8.38 -5.53 2.49
CA VAL A 81 -8.62 -4.21 3.08
C VAL A 81 -10.11 -3.85 3.00
N GLU A 82 -10.61 -3.35 4.12
CA GLU A 82 -12.01 -2.95 4.35
C GLU A 82 -12.13 -1.55 4.96
N GLU A 83 -11.05 -1.02 5.55
CA GLU A 83 -10.95 0.29 6.21
C GLU A 83 -9.87 1.19 5.59
#